data_AF-A0A1G1WAA6-F1
#
_entry.id   AF-A0A1G1WAA6-F1
#
_cell.length_a   1.000
_cell.length_b   1.000
_cell.length_c   1.000
_cell.angle_alpha   90.00
_cell.angle_beta   90.00
_cell.angle_gamma   90.00
#
_symmetry.space_group_name_H-M   'P 1'
#
loop_
_entity.id
_entity.type
_entity.pdbx_description
1 polymer ?
#
loop_
_entity_poly.entity_id
_entity_poly.type
_entity_poly.pdbx_seq_one_letter_code
_entity_poly.pdbx_strand_id
1 'polypeptide(L)'
;MGRPLGTRVSLESMFRYFRLRLLVIAISALAVLTIARVGQSQVFVPPSEKETVKDKPEPTVVMEAVVSDAEKVETTAKRVVSVSGSCEQYRGLVNQYPWSVDIAMAVMQAESTQNGIPCNKDAKSRTDDHGLFQINHGDDIYGPIIYDPAFNVKIAYTEKYAKGGWGHWTVCNNGTVKCW
;
A
#
# COMPACT_ATOMS: atom_id res chain seq x y z
N MET A 1 23.73 51.88 -13.26
CA MET A 1 22.44 52.60 -13.40
C MET A 1 21.56 51.74 -14.31
N GLY A 2 20.55 50.97 -13.92
CA GLY A 2 19.70 50.97 -12.72
C GLY A 2 18.27 51.37 -13.11
N ARG A 3 17.42 50.41 -13.50
CA ARG A 3 15.94 50.57 -13.47
C ARG A 3 15.28 49.26 -13.03
N PRO A 4 14.46 49.26 -11.96
CA PRO A 4 13.75 48.07 -11.52
C PRO A 4 12.40 47.97 -12.24
N LEU A 5 12.08 46.78 -12.76
CA LEU A 5 10.76 46.42 -13.28
C LEU A 5 9.90 45.94 -12.11
N GLY A 6 9.12 46.85 -11.53
CA GLY A 6 8.12 46.52 -10.52
C GLY A 6 6.84 45.99 -11.19
N THR A 7 6.56 44.70 -11.03
CA THR A 7 5.28 44.09 -11.39
C THR A 7 4.22 44.52 -10.38
N ARG A 8 3.35 45.47 -10.77
CA ARG A 8 2.14 45.82 -10.02
C ARG A 8 1.13 44.67 -10.13
N VAL A 9 1.10 43.80 -9.13
CA VAL A 9 -0.04 42.88 -8.95
C VAL A 9 -1.25 43.72 -8.58
N SER A 10 -2.25 43.76 -9.45
CA SER A 10 -3.47 44.56 -9.25
C SER A 10 -4.25 44.06 -8.04
N LEU A 11 -4.64 44.96 -7.13
CA LEU A 11 -5.45 44.67 -5.93
C LEU A 11 -6.72 43.86 -6.26
N GLU A 12 -7.28 44.07 -7.46
CA GLU A 12 -8.40 43.32 -8.02
C GLU A 12 -8.16 41.80 -8.03
N SER A 13 -6.93 41.36 -8.33
CA SER A 13 -6.58 39.94 -8.39
C SER A 13 -6.48 39.32 -7.00
N MET A 14 -6.05 40.08 -6.00
CA MET A 14 -6.03 39.61 -4.61
C MET A 14 -7.45 39.46 -4.04
N PHE A 15 -8.38 40.38 -4.33
CA PHE A 15 -9.75 40.27 -3.83
C PHE A 15 -10.53 39.09 -4.43
N ARG A 16 -10.31 38.77 -5.71
CA ARG A 16 -10.92 37.58 -6.33
C ARG A 16 -10.42 36.29 -5.70
N TYR A 17 -9.12 36.21 -5.41
CA TYR A 17 -8.52 35.03 -4.75
C TYR A 17 -9.03 34.84 -3.32
N PHE A 18 -9.22 35.93 -2.59
CA PHE A 18 -9.70 35.88 -1.20
C PHE A 18 -11.17 35.42 -1.10
N ARG A 19 -12.03 35.90 -2.02
CA ARG A 19 -13.44 35.46 -2.09
C ARG A 19 -13.58 33.99 -2.50
N LEU A 20 -12.74 33.50 -3.40
CA LEU A 20 -12.75 32.10 -3.82
C LEU A 20 -12.32 31.16 -2.68
N ARG A 21 -11.30 31.54 -1.89
CA ARG A 21 -10.84 30.74 -0.74
C ARG A 21 -11.86 30.68 0.41
N LEU A 22 -12.55 31.79 0.70
CA LEU A 22 -13.61 31.79 1.72
C LEU A 22 -14.80 30.88 1.35
N LEU A 23 -15.16 30.80 0.06
CA LEU A 23 -16.23 29.92 -0.41
C LEU A 23 -15.84 28.43 -0.32
N VAL A 24 -14.60 28.06 -0.65
CA VAL A 24 -14.13 26.66 -0.54
C VAL A 24 -14.10 26.18 0.91
N ILE A 25 -13.68 27.04 1.85
CA ILE A 25 -13.66 26.70 3.29
C ILE A 25 -15.09 26.53 3.86
N ALA A 26 -16.06 27.33 3.39
CA ALA A 26 -17.45 27.20 3.84
C ALA A 26 -18.11 25.90 3.33
N ILE A 27 -17.79 25.46 2.11
CA ILE A 27 -18.34 24.22 1.53
C ILE A 27 -17.76 22.97 2.23
N SER A 28 -16.47 22.97 2.58
CA SER A 28 -15.85 21.85 3.28
C SER A 28 -16.36 21.69 4.73
N ALA A 29 -16.73 22.78 5.42
CA ALA A 29 -17.32 22.69 6.76
C ALA A 29 -18.72 22.05 6.79
N LEU A 30 -19.52 22.19 5.73
CA LEU A 30 -20.85 21.56 5.66
C LEU A 30 -20.80 20.05 5.36
N ALA A 31 -19.73 19.54 4.73
CA ALA A 31 -19.60 18.12 4.40
C ALA A 31 -19.21 17.24 5.60
N VAL A 32 -18.68 17.82 6.67
CA VAL A 32 -18.22 17.07 7.86
C VAL A 32 -19.36 16.82 8.87
N LEU A 33 -20.49 17.54 8.76
CA LEU A 33 -21.56 17.49 9.77
C LEU A 33 -22.64 16.40 9.54
N THR A 34 -22.56 15.62 8.45
CA THR A 34 -23.62 14.66 8.06
C THR A 34 -23.28 13.18 8.24
N ILE A 35 -22.12 12.79 8.77
CA ILE A 35 -21.73 11.38 8.97
C ILE A 35 -21.80 10.94 10.45
N ALA A 36 -22.67 11.54 11.26
CA ALA A 36 -22.76 11.24 12.69
C ALA A 36 -23.98 10.39 13.12
N ARG A 37 -24.68 9.70 12.21
CA ARG A 37 -25.95 9.05 12.61
C ARG A 37 -26.40 7.82 11.83
N VAL A 38 -25.53 6.84 11.57
CA VAL A 38 -25.99 5.49 11.23
C VAL A 38 -25.03 4.46 11.82
N GLY A 39 -25.53 3.58 12.69
CA GLY A 39 -24.89 2.29 12.97
C GLY A 39 -24.52 2.03 14.43
N GLN A 40 -25.49 2.01 15.35
CA GLN A 40 -25.33 1.30 16.62
C GLN A 40 -26.52 0.35 16.83
N SER A 41 -26.46 -0.79 16.13
CA SER A 41 -27.32 -1.95 16.39
C SER A 41 -26.47 -3.06 17.01
N GLN A 42 -26.52 -3.11 18.34
CA GLN A 42 -26.66 -4.29 19.20
C GLN A 42 -26.00 -5.61 18.75
N VAL A 43 -24.93 -6.02 19.46
CA VAL A 43 -24.70 -7.44 19.77
C VAL A 43 -24.59 -7.57 21.28
N PHE A 44 -25.69 -8.04 21.86
CA PHE A 44 -25.82 -8.49 23.24
C PHE A 44 -25.07 -9.82 23.38
N VAL A 45 -24.03 -9.85 24.21
CA VAL A 45 -23.40 -11.09 24.68
C VAL A 45 -23.62 -11.16 26.19
N PRO A 46 -24.41 -12.14 26.69
CA PRO A 46 -24.56 -12.34 28.13
C PRO A 46 -23.26 -12.92 28.75
N PRO A 47 -23.06 -12.73 30.07
CA PRO A 47 -21.82 -13.09 30.75
C PRO A 47 -21.77 -14.59 31.06
N SER A 48 -20.76 -15.29 30.55
CA SER A 48 -20.46 -16.67 30.97
C SER A 48 -19.56 -16.65 32.21
N GLU A 49 -20.26 -16.79 33.33
CA GLU A 49 -19.93 -17.50 34.57
C GLU A 49 -18.51 -18.07 34.74
N LYS A 50 -17.91 -17.70 35.86
CA LYS A 50 -16.69 -18.28 36.42
C LYS A 50 -17.06 -19.59 37.11
N GLU A 51 -16.59 -20.72 36.60
CA GLU A 51 -16.44 -21.93 37.41
C GLU A 51 -14.96 -22.28 37.57
N THR A 52 -14.48 -22.08 38.79
CA THR A 52 -13.30 -22.71 39.34
C THR A 52 -13.66 -24.16 39.71
N VAL A 53 -13.12 -25.14 38.99
CA VAL A 53 -13.03 -26.52 39.51
C VAL A 53 -11.60 -27.01 39.38
N LYS A 54 -11.03 -27.19 40.56
CA LYS A 54 -9.79 -27.89 40.89
C LYS A 54 -10.11 -29.37 40.87
N ASP A 55 -9.59 -30.14 39.91
CA ASP A 55 -9.01 -31.44 40.25
C ASP A 55 -8.16 -32.05 39.15
N LYS A 56 -7.07 -32.66 39.62
CA LYS A 56 -6.07 -33.43 38.90
C LYS A 56 -6.63 -34.86 38.73
N PRO A 57 -6.59 -35.43 37.52
CA PRO A 57 -5.79 -36.64 37.37
C PRO A 57 -4.99 -36.72 36.06
N GLU A 58 -3.85 -37.38 36.18
CA GLU A 58 -2.91 -37.83 35.16
C GLU A 58 -3.57 -38.68 34.06
N PRO A 59 -3.16 -38.55 32.79
CA PRO A 59 -3.39 -39.60 31.80
C PRO A 59 -2.08 -40.20 31.28
N THR A 60 -1.94 -41.48 31.60
CA THR A 60 -1.10 -42.48 30.97
C THR A 60 -1.45 -42.67 29.49
N VAL A 61 -0.38 -42.79 28.68
CA VAL A 61 -0.27 -43.21 27.27
C VAL A 61 -1.38 -44.14 26.74
N VAL A 62 -1.99 -43.77 25.60
CA VAL A 62 -2.24 -44.69 24.47
C VAL A 62 -2.39 -43.93 23.14
N MET A 63 -1.77 -44.50 22.10
CA MET A 63 -1.69 -44.03 20.72
C MET A 63 -3.02 -44.25 19.98
N GLU A 64 -3.42 -43.33 19.09
CA GLU A 64 -3.94 -43.74 17.78
C GLU A 64 -3.83 -42.62 16.75
N ALA A 65 -3.37 -43.02 15.56
CA ALA A 65 -3.07 -42.17 14.44
C ALA A 65 -4.35 -41.71 13.75
N VAL A 66 -4.45 -40.42 13.43
CA VAL A 66 -5.40 -39.91 12.46
C VAL A 66 -4.61 -39.24 11.35
N VAL A 67 -4.36 -40.04 10.31
CA VAL A 67 -3.91 -39.60 9.00
C VAL A 67 -5.13 -39.02 8.30
N SER A 68 -5.07 -37.76 7.88
CA SER A 68 -6.04 -37.17 6.97
C SER A 68 -5.30 -36.14 6.11
N ASP A 69 -4.86 -36.65 4.96
CA ASP A 69 -4.61 -35.99 3.68
C ASP A 69 -4.16 -34.52 3.70
N ALA A 70 -2.84 -34.35 3.70
CA ALA A 70 -2.20 -33.14 3.23
C ALA A 70 -2.45 -32.99 1.72
N GLU A 71 -3.36 -32.10 1.37
CA GLU A 71 -3.57 -31.66 -0.01
C GLU A 71 -2.28 -31.04 -0.54
N LYS A 72 -1.66 -31.76 -1.47
CA LYS A 72 -0.45 -31.40 -2.19
C LYS A 72 -0.75 -30.20 -3.08
N VAL A 73 -0.55 -28.99 -2.55
CA VAL A 73 -0.54 -27.76 -3.35
C VAL A 73 0.62 -27.85 -4.35
N GLU A 74 0.27 -28.15 -5.59
CA GLU A 74 1.14 -28.14 -6.75
C GLU A 74 1.60 -26.70 -7.02
N THR A 75 2.69 -26.32 -6.36
CA THR A 75 3.39 -25.08 -6.64
C THR A 75 4.10 -25.27 -7.97
N THR A 76 3.45 -24.84 -9.04
CA THR A 76 4.07 -24.68 -10.35
C THR A 76 5.26 -23.74 -10.18
N ALA A 77 6.46 -24.31 -10.22
CA ALA A 77 7.72 -23.59 -10.12
C ALA A 77 7.85 -22.65 -11.32
N LYS A 78 7.37 -21.42 -11.13
CA LYS A 78 7.55 -20.32 -12.07
C LYS A 78 9.04 -20.04 -12.16
N ARG A 79 9.53 -20.02 -13.40
CA ARG A 79 10.94 -19.78 -13.75
C ARG A 79 11.46 -18.53 -13.03
N VAL A 80 12.42 -18.74 -12.13
CA VAL A 80 13.09 -17.71 -11.34
C VAL A 80 13.87 -16.81 -12.29
N VAL A 81 13.43 -15.57 -12.48
CA VAL A 81 14.29 -14.51 -12.99
C VAL A 81 15.21 -14.15 -11.84
N SER A 82 16.51 -14.40 -11.99
CA SER A 82 17.49 -14.11 -10.94
C SER A 82 17.60 -12.59 -10.74
N VAL A 83 16.88 -12.06 -9.77
CA VAL A 83 17.09 -10.72 -9.23
C VAL A 83 18.37 -10.79 -8.41
N SER A 84 19.52 -10.66 -9.07
CA SER A 84 20.81 -10.48 -8.40
C SER A 84 21.09 -8.98 -8.32
N GLY A 85 21.01 -8.40 -7.13
CA GLY A 85 21.18 -6.96 -6.90
C GLY A 85 20.42 -6.42 -5.68
N SER A 86 20.62 -5.13 -5.38
CA SER A 86 20.10 -4.38 -4.22
C SER A 86 18.61 -4.56 -3.90
N CYS A 87 17.80 -5.04 -4.83
CA CYS A 87 16.38 -5.26 -4.64
C CYS A 87 16.05 -6.39 -3.65
N GLU A 88 16.88 -7.42 -3.55
CA GLU A 88 16.63 -8.61 -2.72
C GLU A 88 16.46 -8.29 -1.22
N GLN A 89 16.99 -7.16 -0.76
CA GLN A 89 16.78 -6.68 0.61
C GLN A 89 15.28 -6.47 0.96
N TYR A 90 14.42 -6.28 -0.05
CA TYR A 90 12.98 -6.07 0.13
C TYR A 90 12.15 -7.35 -0.07
N ARG A 91 12.76 -8.48 -0.43
CA ARG A 91 12.02 -9.73 -0.68
C ARG A 91 11.19 -10.16 0.54
N GLY A 92 11.71 -9.97 1.74
CA GLY A 92 10.98 -10.26 2.98
C GLY A 92 9.72 -9.39 3.18
N LEU A 93 9.68 -8.18 2.63
CA LEU A 93 8.48 -7.34 2.64
C LEU A 93 7.47 -7.82 1.60
N VAL A 94 7.96 -8.11 0.39
CA VAL A 94 7.14 -8.57 -0.73
C VAL A 94 6.48 -9.93 -0.44
N ASN A 95 7.19 -10.83 0.24
CA ASN A 95 6.70 -12.18 0.56
C ASN A 95 5.56 -12.23 1.60
N GLN A 96 5.15 -11.09 2.16
CA GLN A 96 4.04 -11.02 3.12
C GLN A 96 2.66 -11.08 2.45
N TYR A 97 2.60 -11.01 1.12
CA TYR A 97 1.36 -10.85 0.38
C TYR A 97 1.17 -11.96 -0.68
N PRO A 98 -0.07 -12.40 -0.94
CA PRO A 98 -0.38 -13.49 -1.87
C PRO A 98 -0.37 -13.02 -3.35
N TRP A 99 0.78 -12.54 -3.80
CA TRP A 99 1.11 -12.32 -5.21
C TRP A 99 2.34 -13.16 -5.57
N SER A 100 2.67 -13.25 -6.86
CA SER A 100 3.92 -13.89 -7.26
C SER A 100 5.10 -12.99 -6.85
N VAL A 101 5.86 -13.43 -5.84
CA VAL A 101 7.01 -12.70 -5.31
C VAL A 101 7.99 -12.32 -6.42
N ASP A 102 8.32 -13.25 -7.31
CA ASP A 102 9.29 -12.98 -8.38
C ASP A 102 8.79 -11.93 -9.38
N ILE A 103 7.48 -11.89 -9.69
CA ILE A 103 6.91 -10.81 -10.51
C ILE A 103 6.97 -9.50 -9.75
N ALA A 104 6.54 -9.48 -8.48
CA ALA A 104 6.56 -8.28 -7.65
C ALA A 104 7.96 -7.68 -7.54
N MET A 105 8.99 -8.52 -7.33
CA MET A 105 10.38 -8.11 -7.29
C MET A 105 10.86 -7.54 -8.63
N ALA A 106 10.47 -8.15 -9.76
CA ALA A 106 10.80 -7.65 -11.09
C ALA A 106 10.10 -6.32 -11.40
N VAL A 107 8.81 -6.17 -11.07
CA VAL A 107 8.05 -4.92 -11.21
C VAL A 107 8.70 -3.83 -10.36
N MET A 108 8.96 -4.11 -9.08
CA MET A 108 9.61 -3.17 -8.16
C MET A 108 10.95 -2.69 -8.72
N GLN A 109 11.78 -3.60 -9.22
CA GLN A 109 13.06 -3.26 -9.84
C GLN A 109 12.87 -2.36 -11.07
N ALA A 110 11.94 -2.71 -11.97
CA ALA A 110 11.70 -1.93 -13.19
C ALA A 110 11.15 -0.53 -12.89
N GLU A 111 10.23 -0.41 -11.93
CA GLU A 111 9.55 0.84 -11.58
C GLU A 111 10.46 1.82 -10.81
N SER A 112 11.28 1.31 -9.89
CA SER A 112 12.03 2.17 -8.95
C SER A 112 13.54 2.23 -9.23
N THR A 113 14.00 1.77 -10.38
CA THR A 113 15.39 2.01 -10.80
C THR A 113 15.54 3.45 -11.30
N GLN A 114 16.30 4.28 -10.56
CA GLN A 114 16.51 5.68 -10.90
C GLN A 114 17.98 6.06 -10.70
N ASN A 115 18.56 6.83 -11.64
CA ASN A 115 19.96 7.27 -11.60
C ASN A 115 20.97 6.12 -11.42
N GLY A 116 20.69 4.95 -11.99
CA GLY A 116 21.52 3.75 -11.87
C GLY A 116 21.42 3.02 -10.53
N ILE A 117 20.56 3.48 -9.61
CA ILE A 117 20.30 2.85 -8.32
C ILE A 117 19.11 1.88 -8.48
N PRO A 118 19.32 0.56 -8.36
CA PRO A 118 18.22 -0.40 -8.46
C PRO A 118 17.39 -0.40 -7.17
N CYS A 119 16.07 -0.50 -7.31
CA CYS A 119 15.12 -0.49 -6.21
C CYS A 119 15.31 0.70 -5.25
N ASN A 120 15.36 1.91 -5.81
CA ASN A 120 15.48 3.12 -5.01
C ASN A 120 14.15 3.39 -4.28
N LYS A 121 14.12 3.19 -2.96
CA LYS A 121 12.94 3.48 -2.13
C LYS A 121 12.51 4.95 -2.16
N ASP A 122 13.42 5.86 -2.50
CA ASP A 122 13.17 7.29 -2.62
C ASP A 122 12.91 7.71 -4.08
N ALA A 123 12.64 6.74 -4.97
CA ALA A 123 12.34 7.02 -6.36
C ALA A 123 11.10 7.90 -6.49
N LYS A 124 11.21 8.97 -7.29
CA LYS A 124 10.11 9.88 -7.61
C LYS A 124 10.09 10.18 -9.10
N SER A 125 8.97 9.91 -9.75
CA SER A 125 8.74 10.23 -11.15
C SER A 125 8.36 11.71 -11.34
N ARG A 126 8.38 12.18 -12.60
CA ARG A 126 7.88 13.52 -12.95
C ARG A 126 6.36 13.62 -12.91
N THR A 127 5.67 12.48 -12.86
CA THR A 127 4.21 12.34 -12.83
C THR A 127 3.68 12.04 -11.44
N ASP A 128 4.52 12.25 -10.41
CA ASP A 128 4.16 12.07 -8.99
C ASP A 128 3.89 10.61 -8.61
N ASP A 129 4.73 9.71 -9.12
CA ASP A 129 4.78 8.31 -8.70
C ASP A 129 5.93 8.10 -7.70
N HIS A 130 5.66 7.38 -6.61
CA HIS A 130 6.56 7.35 -5.45
C HIS A 130 6.94 5.95 -4.98
N GLY A 131 8.22 5.84 -4.62
CA GLY A 131 8.81 4.70 -3.93
C GLY A 131 8.95 3.46 -4.80
N LEU A 132 9.08 2.32 -4.12
CA LEU A 132 9.47 1.04 -4.71
C LEU A 132 8.53 0.55 -5.83
N PHE A 133 7.23 0.76 -5.67
CA PHE A 133 6.20 0.37 -6.65
C PHE A 133 5.60 1.55 -7.43
N GLN A 134 6.23 2.73 -7.37
CA GLN A 134 5.79 3.93 -8.11
C GLN A 134 4.29 4.20 -7.93
N ILE A 135 3.86 4.39 -6.68
CA ILE A 135 2.47 4.66 -6.35
C ILE A 135 2.14 6.10 -6.75
N ASN A 136 1.29 6.26 -7.76
CA ASN A 136 0.80 7.55 -8.24
C ASN A 136 0.06 8.34 -7.14
N HIS A 137 0.36 9.65 -7.04
CA HIS A 137 -0.11 10.59 -6.02
C HIS A 137 0.19 10.12 -4.59
N GLY A 138 1.28 9.38 -4.45
CA GLY A 138 1.66 8.74 -3.20
C GLY A 138 1.92 9.73 -2.06
N ASP A 139 2.66 10.80 -2.33
CA ASP A 139 2.98 11.82 -1.34
C ASP A 139 1.76 12.71 -1.02
N ASP A 140 0.92 13.01 -2.01
CA ASP A 140 -0.31 13.78 -1.80
C ASP A 140 -1.34 13.03 -0.92
N ILE A 141 -1.47 11.71 -1.10
CA ILE A 141 -2.47 10.89 -0.39
C ILE A 141 -1.95 10.41 0.97
N TYR A 142 -0.69 9.96 1.02
CA TYR A 142 -0.13 9.30 2.19
C TYR A 142 0.94 10.12 2.90
N GLY A 143 1.47 11.17 2.27
CA GLY A 143 2.59 11.95 2.78
C GLY A 143 3.92 11.19 2.70
N PRO A 144 4.94 11.62 3.46
CA PRO A 144 6.30 11.10 3.35
C PRO A 144 6.44 9.62 3.74
N ILE A 145 5.44 9.02 4.41
CA ILE A 145 5.43 7.59 4.72
C ILE A 145 5.39 6.72 3.46
N ILE A 146 5.01 7.27 2.29
CA ILE A 146 5.01 6.52 1.03
C ILE A 146 6.41 6.03 0.61
N TYR A 147 7.47 6.66 1.13
CA TYR A 147 8.87 6.25 0.88
C TYR A 147 9.38 5.22 1.89
N ASP A 148 8.62 4.90 2.94
CA ASP A 148 8.90 3.74 3.78
C ASP A 148 8.67 2.46 2.96
N PRO A 149 9.68 1.57 2.82
CA PRO A 149 9.55 0.36 2.01
C PRO A 149 8.37 -0.53 2.41
N ALA A 150 8.14 -0.73 3.70
CA ALA A 150 7.08 -1.63 4.18
C ALA A 150 5.70 -1.04 3.87
N PHE A 151 5.52 0.26 4.11
CA PHE A 151 4.29 0.96 3.76
C PHE A 151 4.04 0.99 2.24
N ASN A 152 5.07 1.26 1.43
CA ASN A 152 4.95 1.28 -0.03
C ASN A 152 4.51 -0.08 -0.59
N VAL A 153 5.15 -1.16 -0.14
CA VAL A 153 4.80 -2.54 -0.53
C VAL A 153 3.38 -2.89 -0.09
N LYS A 154 2.98 -2.50 1.12
CA LYS A 154 1.62 -2.69 1.62
C LYS A 154 0.58 -2.04 0.71
N ILE A 155 0.77 -0.75 0.39
CA ILE A 155 -0.16 -0.01 -0.48
C ILE A 155 -0.18 -0.58 -1.90
N ALA A 156 0.99 -0.95 -2.44
CA ALA A 156 1.09 -1.62 -3.74
C ALA A 156 0.21 -2.88 -3.79
N TYR A 157 0.26 -3.69 -2.74
CA TYR A 157 -0.60 -4.87 -2.67
C TYR A 157 -2.07 -4.51 -2.44
N THR A 158 -2.41 -3.80 -1.35
CA THR A 158 -3.82 -3.64 -0.92
C THR A 158 -4.60 -2.70 -1.82
N GLU A 159 -3.99 -1.63 -2.32
CA GLU A 159 -4.70 -0.58 -3.05
C GLU A 159 -4.63 -0.73 -4.57
N LYS A 160 -3.66 -1.52 -5.09
CA LYS A 160 -3.47 -1.71 -6.53
C LYS A 160 -3.65 -3.18 -6.91
N TYR A 161 -2.74 -4.05 -6.49
CA TYR A 161 -2.72 -5.44 -6.95
C TYR A 161 -4.00 -6.20 -6.57
N ALA A 162 -4.46 -6.08 -5.32
CA ALA A 162 -5.68 -6.76 -4.86
C ALA A 162 -6.95 -6.31 -5.60
N LYS A 163 -6.95 -5.13 -6.23
CA LYS A 163 -8.12 -4.56 -6.92
C LYS A 163 -8.12 -4.79 -8.43
N GLY A 164 -6.94 -4.82 -9.07
CA GLY A 164 -6.83 -4.94 -10.53
C GLY A 164 -5.62 -5.73 -11.03
N GLY A 165 -4.94 -6.45 -10.13
CA GLY A 165 -3.77 -7.25 -10.45
C GLY A 165 -2.61 -6.41 -11.00
N TRP A 166 -1.83 -7.03 -11.89
CA TRP A 166 -0.64 -6.42 -12.50
C TRP A 166 -0.95 -5.29 -13.50
N GLY A 167 -2.19 -5.11 -13.93
CA GLY A 167 -2.57 -4.13 -14.96
C GLY A 167 -2.37 -2.66 -14.54
N HIS A 168 -2.18 -2.40 -13.24
CA HIS A 168 -1.89 -1.06 -12.73
C HIS A 168 -0.48 -0.56 -13.03
N TRP A 169 0.46 -1.46 -13.35
CA TRP A 169 1.85 -1.10 -13.62
C TRP A 169 2.13 -1.13 -15.11
N THR A 170 2.60 0.00 -15.63
CA THR A 170 2.86 0.13 -17.07
C THR A 170 3.99 -0.77 -17.54
N VAL A 171 4.94 -1.11 -16.67
CA VAL A 171 6.02 -2.07 -16.96
C VAL A 171 5.50 -3.49 -17.25
N CYS A 172 4.32 -3.86 -16.74
CA CYS A 172 3.67 -5.10 -17.14
C CYS A 172 3.00 -4.92 -18.51
N ASN A 173 2.23 -3.83 -18.68
CA ASN A 173 1.43 -3.56 -19.89
C ASN A 173 2.28 -3.42 -21.16
N ASN A 174 3.48 -2.89 -21.05
CA ASN A 174 4.40 -2.73 -22.18
C ASN A 174 5.37 -3.91 -22.37
N GLY A 175 5.24 -4.97 -21.56
CA GLY A 175 6.07 -6.17 -21.65
C GLY A 175 7.49 -6.05 -21.10
N THR A 176 7.84 -4.93 -20.44
CA THR A 176 9.13 -4.77 -19.76
C THR A 176 9.31 -5.85 -18.68
N VAL A 177 8.25 -6.16 -17.94
CA VAL A 177 8.18 -7.28 -17.00
C VAL A 177 7.12 -8.26 -17.48
N LYS A 178 7.47 -9.55 -17.55
CA LYS A 178 6.52 -10.61 -17.93
C LYS A 178 5.59 -10.96 -16.75
N CYS A 179 4.45 -10.29 -16.70
CA CYS A 179 3.47 -10.45 -15.62
C CYS A 179 2.41 -11.53 -15.91
N TRP A 180 2.26 -11.95 -17.18
CA TRP A 180 1.39 -13.03 -17.67
C TRP A 180 2.11 -13.99 -18.62
#